data_AF-A0A7J9A1L9-F1
#
_entry.id   AF-A0A7J9A1L9-F1
#
_cell.length_a   1.000
_cell.length_b   1.000
_cell.length_c   1.000
_cell.angle_alpha   90.00
_cell.angle_beta   90.00
_cell.angle_gamma   90.00
#
_symmetry.space_group_name_H-M   'P 1'
#
loop_
_entity.id
_entity.type
_entity.pdbx_description
1 polymer ?
#
loop_
_entity_poly.entity_id
_entity_poly.type
_entity_poly.pdbx_seq_one_letter_code
_entity_poly.pdbx_strand_id
1 'polypeptide(L)'
;VDELLSPFECHVPSVVKHASSQARTVASKVQRVRVVDTAKSITRNVYTNYGPTAKEMYDKYEVVAKQYAAFTWRTLNRLSLFPQVAQVVVPTNAYWLKKYNQVVQQSGEKWCVVAAYLPLGPNDIITKVFMDNRGAPVISSNGESI
;
A
#
# COMPACT_ATOMS: atom_id res chain seq x y z
N VAL A 1 61.28 6.89 25.25
CA VAL A 1 60.00 7.54 25.60
C VAL A 1 58.91 6.68 24.99
N ASP A 2 58.71 5.47 25.52
CA ASP A 2 57.63 4.58 25.05
C ASP A 2 57.27 3.50 26.10
N GLU A 3 57.57 3.76 27.37
CA GLU A 3 57.52 2.72 28.42
C GLU A 3 57.06 3.30 29.76
N LEU A 4 56.08 4.22 29.73
CA LEU A 4 55.49 4.79 30.96
C LEU A 4 53.98 5.02 30.86
N LEU A 5 53.29 4.39 29.92
CA LEU A 5 51.83 4.52 29.77
C LEU A 5 51.03 3.31 30.26
N SER A 6 51.64 2.28 30.86
CA SER A 6 50.95 1.01 31.13
C SER A 6 50.81 0.48 32.58
N PRO A 7 50.81 1.28 33.69
CA PRO A 7 50.41 0.71 34.98
C PRO A 7 49.17 1.34 35.64
N PHE A 8 48.44 2.24 34.96
CA PHE A 8 47.14 2.73 35.45
C PHE A 8 45.94 2.07 34.75
N GLU A 9 46.06 0.81 34.35
CA GLU A 9 44.90 -0.03 34.09
C GLU A 9 44.22 -0.39 35.43
N CYS A 10 43.47 0.59 35.93
CA CYS A 10 42.81 0.61 37.23
C CYS A 10 42.15 -0.73 37.60
N HIS A 11 42.51 -1.18 38.81
CA HIS A 11 42.01 -2.33 39.55
C HIS A 11 40.50 -2.35 39.74
N VAL A 12 39.76 -2.75 38.71
CA VAL A 12 38.39 -3.21 38.84
C VAL A 12 38.37 -4.68 38.40
N PRO A 13 38.08 -5.63 39.31
CA PRO A 13 38.03 -7.05 38.97
C PRO A 13 37.17 -7.28 37.73
N SER A 14 37.61 -8.18 36.83
CA SER A 14 36.94 -8.46 35.55
C SER A 14 35.43 -8.72 35.71
N VAL A 15 35.04 -9.38 36.82
CA VAL A 15 33.64 -9.62 37.20
C VAL A 15 32.83 -8.33 37.35
N VAL A 16 33.40 -7.28 37.94
CA VAL A 16 32.73 -5.99 38.13
C VAL A 16 32.61 -5.24 36.80
N LYS A 17 33.63 -5.31 35.94
CA LYS A 17 33.57 -4.73 34.57
C LYS A 17 32.47 -5.40 33.74
N HIS A 18 32.37 -6.74 33.82
CA HIS A 18 31.35 -7.52 33.13
C HIS A 18 29.94 -7.28 33.69
N ALA A 19 29.80 -7.21 35.02
CA ALA A 19 28.53 -6.87 35.65
C ALA A 19 28.06 -5.45 35.25
N SER A 20 28.97 -4.48 35.19
CA SER A 20 28.67 -3.12 34.76
C SER A 20 28.26 -3.05 33.28
N SER A 21 28.96 -3.77 32.39
CA SER A 21 28.61 -3.81 30.96
C SER A 21 27.26 -4.48 30.73
N GLN A 22 26.95 -5.55 31.47
CA GLN A 22 25.64 -6.20 31.45
C GLN A 22 24.54 -5.27 31.97
N ALA A 23 24.75 -4.61 33.12
CA ALA A 23 23.79 -3.66 33.67
C ALA A 23 23.49 -2.51 32.70
N ARG A 24 24.53 -1.96 32.04
CA ARG A 24 24.38 -0.93 31.02
C ARG A 24 23.60 -1.43 29.79
N THR A 25 23.87 -2.66 29.35
CA THR A 25 23.16 -3.28 28.22
C THR A 25 21.68 -3.48 28.55
N VAL A 26 21.37 -4.01 29.74
CA VAL A 26 19.99 -4.17 30.20
C VAL A 26 19.29 -2.81 30.32
N ALA A 27 19.94 -1.81 30.92
CA ALA A 27 19.38 -0.45 31.04
C ALA A 27 19.08 0.17 29.68
N SER A 28 19.99 0.06 28.70
CA SER A 28 19.76 0.56 27.34
C SER A 28 18.59 -0.15 26.64
N LYS A 29 18.43 -1.47 26.87
CA LYS A 29 17.34 -2.25 26.29
C LYS A 29 16.00 -1.86 26.91
N VAL A 30 15.94 -1.68 28.23
CA VAL A 30 14.75 -1.19 28.94
C VAL A 30 14.38 0.22 28.49
N GLN A 31 15.35 1.12 28.35
CA GLN A 31 15.10 2.47 27.84
C GLN A 31 14.55 2.43 26.41
N ARG A 32 15.13 1.59 25.53
CA ARG A 32 14.64 1.41 24.16
C ARG A 32 13.20 0.88 24.14
N VAL A 33 12.88 -0.13 24.94
CA VAL A 33 11.52 -0.67 25.05
C VAL A 33 10.54 0.42 25.52
N ARG A 34 10.87 1.20 26.55
CA ARG A 34 10.03 2.31 27.02
C ARG A 34 9.78 3.37 25.95
N VAL A 35 10.79 3.74 25.17
CA VAL A 35 10.64 4.70 24.07
C VAL A 35 9.72 4.15 22.98
N VAL A 36 9.87 2.88 22.62
CA VAL A 36 9.00 2.21 21.65
C VAL A 36 7.55 2.16 22.13
N ASP A 37 7.32 1.81 23.41
CA ASP A 37 5.97 1.77 24.00
C ASP A 37 5.32 3.16 24.03
N THR A 38 6.10 4.19 24.34
CA THR A 38 5.65 5.60 24.33
C THR A 38 5.30 6.05 22.91
N ALA A 39 6.16 5.76 21.93
CA ALA A 39 5.87 6.08 20.52
C ALA A 39 4.61 5.36 20.04
N LYS A 40 4.44 4.08 20.41
CA LYS A 40 3.25 3.30 20.09
C LYS A 40 1.98 3.88 20.72
N SER A 41 2.04 4.36 21.96
CA SER A 41 0.88 4.98 22.63
C SER A 41 0.50 6.31 21.98
N ILE A 42 1.49 7.14 21.60
CA ILE A 42 1.27 8.40 20.88
C ILE A 42 0.61 8.12 19.51
N THR A 43 1.18 7.21 18.73
CA THR A 43 0.63 6.84 17.42
C THR A 43 -0.79 6.30 17.54
N ARG A 44 -1.05 5.44 18.55
CA ARG A 44 -2.41 4.94 18.81
C ARG A 44 -3.36 6.09 19.15
N ASN A 45 -2.97 7.01 20.03
CA ASN A 45 -3.80 8.14 20.43
C ASN A 45 -4.15 9.05 19.23
N VAL A 46 -3.17 9.37 18.39
CA VAL A 46 -3.40 10.14 17.16
C VAL A 46 -4.37 9.39 16.24
N TYR A 47 -4.14 8.10 16.01
CA TYR A 47 -5.01 7.28 15.17
C TYR A 47 -6.44 7.18 15.72
N THR A 48 -6.62 7.03 17.02
CA THR A 48 -7.96 6.94 17.63
C THR A 48 -8.72 8.26 17.60
N ASN A 49 -8.03 9.39 17.72
CA ASN A 49 -8.67 10.70 17.72
C ASN A 49 -8.99 11.19 16.31
N TYR A 50 -8.08 10.99 15.35
CA TYR A 50 -8.22 11.54 14.00
C TYR A 50 -8.68 10.52 12.96
N GLY A 51 -8.39 9.23 13.17
CA GLY A 51 -8.76 8.16 12.25
C GLY A 51 -10.25 8.10 11.95
N PRO A 52 -11.16 8.14 12.96
CA PRO A 52 -12.60 8.13 12.72
C PRO A 52 -13.08 9.32 11.90
N THR A 53 -12.64 10.54 12.23
CA THR A 53 -13.02 11.76 11.51
C THR A 53 -12.50 11.75 10.07
N ALA A 54 -11.24 11.36 9.87
CA ALA A 54 -10.69 11.22 8.53
C ALA A 54 -11.50 10.21 7.70
N LYS A 55 -11.80 9.04 8.29
CA LYS A 55 -12.60 8.02 7.64
C LYS A 55 -14.00 8.53 7.28
N GLU A 56 -14.70 9.19 8.20
CA GLU A 56 -16.03 9.74 7.94
C GLU A 56 -16.03 10.75 6.78
N MET A 57 -15.00 11.61 6.73
CA MET A 57 -14.84 12.55 5.62
C MET A 57 -14.60 11.79 4.30
N TYR A 58 -13.68 10.82 4.29
CA TYR A 58 -13.43 9.98 3.11
C TYR A 58 -14.70 9.26 2.63
N ASP A 59 -15.46 8.65 3.54
CA ASP A 59 -16.70 7.91 3.21
C ASP A 59 -17.73 8.86 2.57
N LYS A 60 -17.90 10.07 3.11
CA LYS A 60 -18.77 11.11 2.53
C LYS A 60 -18.33 11.52 1.13
N TYR A 61 -17.03 11.78 0.95
CA TYR A 61 -16.47 12.16 -0.34
C TYR A 61 -16.54 11.04 -1.38
N GLU A 62 -16.32 9.79 -0.97
CA GLU A 62 -16.36 8.63 -1.86
C GLU A 62 -17.73 8.48 -2.51
N VAL A 63 -18.82 8.64 -1.74
CA VAL A 63 -20.18 8.56 -2.26
C VAL A 63 -20.43 9.67 -3.29
N VAL A 64 -20.09 10.91 -2.96
CA VAL A 64 -20.27 12.06 -3.86
C VAL A 64 -19.43 11.90 -5.14
N ALA A 65 -18.17 11.49 -5.00
CA ALA A 65 -17.27 11.25 -6.12
C ALA A 65 -17.79 10.15 -7.05
N LYS A 66 -18.30 9.04 -6.49
CA LYS A 66 -18.92 7.95 -7.27
C LYS A 66 -20.16 8.42 -8.02
N GLN A 67 -21.03 9.19 -7.38
CA GLN A 67 -22.23 9.74 -8.03
C GLN A 67 -21.85 10.66 -9.19
N TYR A 68 -20.91 11.57 -8.97
CA TYR A 68 -20.45 12.49 -10.00
C TYR A 68 -19.76 11.76 -11.16
N ALA A 69 -18.92 10.77 -10.87
CA ALA A 69 -18.30 9.92 -11.88
C ALA A 69 -19.35 9.17 -12.71
N ALA A 70 -20.35 8.55 -12.07
CA ALA A 70 -21.42 7.84 -12.75
C ALA A 70 -22.29 8.77 -13.62
N PHE A 71 -22.63 9.95 -13.10
CA PHE A 71 -23.38 10.97 -13.84
C PHE A 71 -22.59 11.47 -15.05
N THR A 72 -21.32 11.84 -14.85
CA THR A 72 -20.43 12.32 -15.91
C THR A 72 -20.23 11.25 -16.98
N TRP A 73 -20.00 10.00 -16.59
CA TRP A 73 -19.87 8.87 -17.51
C TRP A 73 -21.13 8.68 -18.36
N ARG A 74 -22.33 8.71 -17.77
CA ARG A 74 -23.59 8.62 -18.52
C ARG A 74 -23.78 9.77 -19.50
N THR A 75 -23.45 10.99 -19.08
CA THR A 75 -23.54 12.18 -19.93
C THR A 75 -22.58 12.09 -21.10
N LEU A 76 -21.34 11.66 -20.87
CA LEU A 76 -20.35 11.48 -21.92
C LEU A 76 -20.76 10.38 -22.91
N ASN A 77 -21.36 9.28 -22.46
CA ASN A 77 -21.87 8.23 -23.35
C ASN A 77 -23.01 8.68 -24.28
N ARG A 78 -23.61 9.86 -24.06
CA ARG A 78 -24.58 10.46 -24.99
C ARG A 78 -23.90 11.18 -26.17
N LEU A 79 -22.60 11.45 -26.10
CA LEU A 79 -21.84 12.03 -27.19
C LEU A 79 -21.53 10.95 -28.24
N SER A 80 -21.63 11.28 -29.53
CA SER A 80 -21.53 10.31 -30.62
C SER A 80 -20.19 9.56 -30.68
N LEU A 81 -19.09 10.22 -30.33
CA LEU A 81 -17.74 9.63 -30.44
C LEU A 81 -17.22 9.03 -29.12
N PHE A 82 -17.76 9.46 -27.98
CA PHE A 82 -17.22 9.05 -26.68
C PHE A 82 -17.31 7.54 -26.43
N PRO A 83 -18.41 6.83 -26.75
CA PRO A 83 -18.47 5.38 -26.59
C PRO A 83 -17.38 4.64 -27.36
N GLN A 84 -17.07 5.07 -28.58
CA GLN A 84 -16.03 4.47 -29.42
C GLN A 84 -14.64 4.66 -28.79
N VAL A 85 -14.35 5.87 -28.30
CA VAL A 85 -13.10 6.17 -27.60
C VAL A 85 -13.01 5.37 -26.29
N ALA A 86 -14.10 5.31 -25.52
CA ALA A 86 -14.16 4.54 -24.28
C ALA A 86 -13.90 3.05 -24.51
N GLN A 87 -14.37 2.49 -25.63
CA GLN A 87 -14.16 1.08 -25.98
C GLN A 87 -12.68 0.74 -26.20
N VAL A 88 -11.84 1.71 -26.57
CA VAL A 88 -10.39 1.53 -26.70
C VAL A 88 -9.67 1.86 -25.38
N VAL A 89 -10.03 2.98 -24.75
CA VAL A 89 -9.31 3.49 -23.57
C VAL A 89 -9.56 2.65 -22.32
N VAL A 90 -10.80 2.18 -22.09
CA VAL A 90 -11.13 1.42 -20.87
C VAL A 90 -10.35 0.10 -20.80
N PRO A 91 -10.25 -0.73 -21.85
CA PRO A 91 -9.41 -1.93 -21.84
C PRO A 91 -7.90 -1.62 -21.69
N THR A 92 -7.41 -0.54 -22.29
CA THR A 92 -6.00 -0.16 -22.13
C THR A 92 -5.70 0.23 -20.69
N ASN A 93 -6.57 1.04 -20.08
CA ASN A 93 -6.44 1.42 -18.68
C ASN A 93 -6.54 0.19 -17.75
N ALA A 94 -7.45 -0.73 -18.05
CA ALA A 94 -7.58 -2.02 -17.35
C ALA A 94 -6.28 -2.83 -17.35
N TYR A 95 -5.62 -2.92 -18.51
CA TYR A 95 -4.35 -3.63 -18.67
C TYR A 95 -3.24 -3.00 -17.80
N TRP A 96 -3.11 -1.68 -17.85
CA TRP A 96 -2.09 -0.97 -17.07
C TRP A 96 -2.36 -1.03 -15.57
N LEU A 97 -3.63 -0.93 -15.15
CA LEU A 97 -4.00 -1.08 -13.74
C LEU A 97 -3.64 -2.46 -13.21
N LYS A 98 -3.89 -3.52 -14.01
CA LYS A 98 -3.48 -4.89 -13.66
C LYS A 98 -1.98 -4.99 -13.48
N LYS A 99 -1.19 -4.38 -14.37
CA LYS A 99 0.28 -4.37 -14.29
C LYS A 99 0.79 -3.62 -13.06
N TYR A 100 0.24 -2.44 -12.79
CA TYR A 100 0.55 -1.67 -11.60
C TYR A 100 0.29 -2.48 -10.32
N ASN A 101 -0.90 -3.07 -10.18
CA ASN A 101 -1.25 -3.87 -9.01
C ASN A 101 -0.33 -5.09 -8.84
N GLN A 102 0.04 -5.76 -9.94
CA GLN A 102 1.01 -6.85 -9.91
C GLN A 102 2.37 -6.39 -9.38
N VAL A 103 2.86 -5.23 -9.84
CA VAL A 103 4.13 -4.67 -9.38
C VAL A 103 4.07 -4.28 -7.90
N VAL A 104 3.00 -3.62 -7.46
CA VAL A 104 2.81 -3.23 -6.05
C VAL A 104 2.78 -4.46 -5.14
N GLN A 105 2.03 -5.49 -5.50
CA GLN A 105 1.96 -6.73 -4.73
C GLN A 105 3.31 -7.45 -4.66
N GLN A 106 3.99 -7.60 -5.80
CA GLN A 106 5.30 -8.26 -5.87
C GLN A 106 6.40 -7.46 -5.15
N SER A 107 6.31 -6.13 -5.08
CA SER A 107 7.33 -5.30 -4.44
C SER A 107 7.12 -5.16 -2.93
N GLY A 108 5.87 -5.16 -2.46
CA GLY A 108 5.53 -5.24 -1.03
C GLY A 108 5.93 -6.56 -0.38
N GLU A 109 5.92 -7.66 -1.13
CA GLU A 109 6.33 -8.99 -0.64
C GLU A 109 7.84 -9.19 -0.56
N LYS A 110 8.63 -8.40 -1.29
CA LYS A 110 9.99 -8.81 -1.62
C LYS A 110 11.06 -7.79 -1.24
N TRP A 111 10.94 -6.47 -1.50
CA TRP A 111 12.09 -5.56 -1.26
C TRP A 111 11.81 -4.08 -1.02
N CYS A 112 10.56 -3.61 -1.10
CA CYS A 112 10.26 -2.17 -0.99
C CYS A 112 9.16 -1.88 0.03
N VAL A 113 9.56 -1.41 1.22
CA VAL A 113 8.63 -1.02 2.29
C VAL A 113 7.68 0.10 1.82
N VAL A 114 8.12 0.96 0.89
CA VAL A 114 7.30 2.04 0.31
C VAL A 114 6.14 1.47 -0.51
N ALA A 115 6.32 0.32 -1.18
CA ALA A 115 5.26 -0.29 -1.98
C ALA A 115 4.10 -0.81 -1.12
N ALA A 116 4.33 -1.17 0.15
CA ALA A 116 3.27 -1.57 1.07
C ALA A 116 2.28 -0.44 1.38
N TYR A 117 2.62 0.81 1.08
CA TYR A 117 1.76 1.98 1.25
C TYR A 117 1.05 2.40 -0.04
N LEU A 118 1.34 1.76 -1.17
CA LEU A 118 0.70 2.09 -2.44
C LEU A 118 -0.69 1.42 -2.51
N PRO A 119 -1.74 2.17 -2.88
CA PRO A 119 -3.08 1.61 -2.97
C PRO A 119 -3.20 0.69 -4.18
N LEU A 120 -3.85 -0.46 -4.00
CA LEU A 120 -4.23 -1.35 -5.09
C LEU A 120 -5.55 -0.86 -5.72
N GLY A 121 -5.59 -0.81 -7.05
CA GLY A 121 -6.82 -0.48 -7.79
C GLY A 121 -7.80 -1.65 -7.85
N PRO A 122 -9.10 -1.39 -8.16
CA PRO A 122 -10.12 -2.43 -8.25
C PRO A 122 -10.03 -3.21 -9.58
N ASN A 123 -9.29 -4.32 -9.58
CA ASN A 123 -9.14 -5.18 -10.76
C ASN A 123 -10.35 -6.09 -11.02
N ASP A 124 -11.09 -6.44 -9.97
CA ASP A 124 -12.10 -7.49 -9.99
C ASP A 124 -13.34 -7.07 -10.78
N ILE A 125 -13.69 -5.79 -10.69
CA ILE A 125 -14.83 -5.17 -11.38
C ILE A 125 -14.56 -5.09 -12.88
N ILE A 126 -13.35 -4.69 -13.24
CA ILE A 126 -12.93 -4.52 -14.63
C ILE A 126 -12.89 -5.88 -15.34
N THR A 127 -12.31 -6.90 -14.69
CA THR A 127 -12.19 -8.23 -15.28
C THR A 127 -13.57 -8.86 -15.54
N LYS A 128 -14.54 -8.69 -14.62
CA LYS A 128 -15.93 -9.16 -14.79
C LYS A 128 -16.63 -8.53 -15.99
N VAL A 129 -16.62 -7.20 -16.11
CA VAL A 129 -17.31 -6.47 -17.20
C VAL A 129 -16.75 -6.84 -18.59
N PHE A 130 -15.47 -7.20 -18.69
CA PHE A 130 -14.83 -7.56 -19.96
C PHE A 130 -14.86 -9.06 -20.30
N MET A 131 -15.01 -9.95 -19.33
CA MET A 131 -15.13 -11.39 -19.59
C MET A 131 -16.56 -11.79 -19.97
N ASP A 132 -17.59 -11.11 -19.45
CA ASP A 132 -18.99 -11.38 -19.77
C ASP A 132 -19.38 -11.01 -21.22
N ASN A 133 -18.62 -10.12 -21.88
CA ASN A 133 -18.87 -9.72 -23.28
C ASN A 133 -18.26 -10.66 -24.33
N ARG A 134 -17.60 -11.76 -23.92
CA ARG A 134 -16.95 -12.71 -24.84
C ARG A 134 -17.75 -14.00 -25.07
N GLY A 135 -19.04 -13.98 -24.70
CA GLY A 135 -19.95 -15.13 -24.73
C GLY A 135 -21.13 -15.03 -25.71
N ALA A 136 -21.06 -14.18 -26.74
CA ALA A 136 -22.05 -14.21 -27.82
C ALA A 136 -21.56 -15.18 -28.93
N PRO A 137 -22.36 -16.19 -29.32
CA PRO A 137 -21.96 -17.12 -30.37
C PRO A 137 -21.96 -16.41 -31.73
N VAL A 138 -20.88 -16.62 -32.47
CA VAL A 138 -20.76 -16.29 -33.89
C VAL A 138 -21.90 -16.99 -34.62
N ILE A 139 -22.88 -16.22 -35.11
CA ILE A 139 -23.84 -16.71 -36.11
C ILE A 139 -23.04 -16.90 -37.39
N SER A 140 -22.72 -18.16 -37.69
CA SER A 140 -22.17 -18.56 -38.98
C SER A 140 -23.22 -18.30 -40.05
N SER A 141 -23.06 -17.21 -40.79
CA SER A 141 -23.75 -17.01 -42.07
C SER A 141 -23.06 -17.88 -43.10
N ASN A 142 -23.61 -19.08 -43.33
CA ASN A 142 -23.38 -19.80 -44.57
C ASN A 142 -24.66 -19.74 -45.37
N GLY A 143 -24.68 -18.83 -46.34
CA GLY A 143 -25.68 -18.85 -47.41
C GLY A 143 -25.36 -19.97 -48.39
N GLU A 144 -26.38 -20.70 -48.79
CA GLU A 144 -26.39 -21.41 -50.06
C GLU A 144 -27.78 -21.24 -50.68
N SER A 145 -27.80 -20.54 -51.81
CA SER A 145 -28.91 -20.47 -52.75
C SER A 145 -28.44 -21.20 -54.00
N ILE A 146 -29.16 -22.25 -54.39
CA ILE A 146 -29.92 -22.43 -55.65
C ILE A 146 -30.78 -23.68 -55.45
#